data_AF-A0A8T0ZZX8-F1
#
_entry.id   AF-A0A8T0ZZX8-F1
#
_cell.length_a   1.000
_cell.length_b   1.000
_cell.length_c   1.000
_cell.angle_alpha   90.00
_cell.angle_beta   90.00
_cell.angle_gamma   90.00
#
_symmetry.space_group_name_H-M   'P 1'
#
loop_
_entity.id
_entity.type
_entity.pdbx_description
1 polymer ?
#
loop_
_entity_poly.entity_id
_entity_poly.type
_entity_poly.pdbx_seq_one_letter_code
_entity_poly.pdbx_strand_id
1 'polypeptide(L)'
;MARWLSLFAEYDFQVEYKPGMLNVVADALSRRPDYAVKTADANRIGVESVSAPSSSLIDDVKAAYASDADAKQLLSCASAPSDEARRKLAPHL
;
A
#
# COMPACT_ATOMS: atom_id res chain seq x y z
N MET A 1 11.28 -0.04 -33.14
CA MET A 1 11.38 -1.50 -33.39
C MET A 1 12.53 -1.87 -34.32
N ALA A 2 12.70 -1.17 -35.46
CA ALA A 2 13.68 -1.51 -36.50
C ALA A 2 15.12 -1.79 -36.00
N ARG A 3 15.60 -1.05 -34.99
CA ARG A 3 16.96 -1.25 -34.43
C ARG A 3 17.19 -2.64 -33.81
N TRP A 4 16.14 -3.30 -33.33
CA TRP A 4 16.24 -4.55 -32.59
C TRP A 4 15.90 -5.79 -33.42
N LEU A 5 15.50 -5.63 -34.69
CA LEU A 5 15.03 -6.74 -35.52
C LEU A 5 16.11 -7.79 -35.77
N SER A 6 17.35 -7.38 -36.06
CA SER A 6 18.46 -8.32 -36.28
C SER A 6 18.73 -9.18 -35.05
N LEU A 7 18.66 -8.57 -33.85
CA LEU A 7 18.84 -9.29 -32.59
C LEU A 7 17.71 -10.30 -32.35
N PHE A 8 16.46 -9.89 -32.58
CA PHE A 8 15.32 -10.77 -32.39
C PHE A 8 15.31 -11.95 -33.36
N ALA A 9 15.82 -11.77 -34.59
CA ALA A 9 15.90 -12.83 -35.60
C ALA A 9 16.84 -13.99 -35.20
N GLU A 10 17.70 -13.80 -34.20
CA GLU A 10 18.59 -14.85 -33.68
C GLU A 10 17.89 -15.80 -32.70
N TYR A 11 16.69 -15.47 -32.23
CA TYR A 11 15.95 -16.25 -31.25
C TYR A 11 14.64 -16.78 -31.83
N ASP A 12 14.30 -18.03 -31.52
CA ASP A 12 12.96 -18.57 -31.77
C ASP A 12 12.06 -18.21 -30.58
N PHE A 13 11.20 -17.21 -30.76
CA PHE A 13 10.29 -16.76 -29.71
C PHE A 13 8.89 -16.49 -30.26
N GLN A 14 7.91 -16.62 -29.38
CA GLN A 14 6.51 -16.26 -29.64
C GLN A 14 6.11 -15.10 -28.74
N VAL A 15 5.34 -14.17 -29.29
CA VAL A 15 4.82 -13.03 -28.54
C VAL A 15 3.49 -13.41 -27.91
N GLU A 16 3.47 -13.55 -26.60
CA GLU A 16 2.25 -13.81 -25.82
C GLU A 16 1.96 -12.66 -24.86
N TYR A 17 0.71 -12.23 -24.81
CA TYR A 17 0.25 -11.29 -23.79
C TYR A 17 0.11 -12.00 -22.44
N LYS A 18 0.76 -11.46 -21.40
CA LYS A 18 0.56 -11.88 -20.01
C LYS A 18 -0.16 -10.77 -19.25
N PRO A 19 -1.37 -11.03 -18.70
CA PRO A 19 -2.07 -10.09 -17.84
C PRO A 19 -1.21 -9.63 -16.66
N GLY A 20 -1.34 -8.36 -16.25
CA GLY A 20 -0.50 -7.76 -15.22
C GLY A 20 -0.49 -8.51 -13.88
N MET A 21 -1.63 -9.11 -13.49
CA MET A 21 -1.74 -9.93 -12.27
C MET A 21 -0.82 -11.17 -12.30
N LEU A 22 -0.46 -11.68 -13.48
CA LEU A 22 0.47 -12.82 -13.62
C LEU A 22 1.93 -12.36 -13.76
N ASN A 23 2.17 -11.05 -13.89
CA ASN A 23 3.50 -10.49 -14.12
C ASN A 23 4.26 -10.17 -12.82
N VAL A 24 3.87 -10.78 -11.69
CA VAL A 24 4.39 -10.45 -10.36
C VAL A 24 5.90 -10.62 -10.28
N VAL A 25 6.44 -11.69 -10.87
CA VAL A 25 7.88 -11.98 -10.80
C VAL A 25 8.69 -10.98 -11.63
N ALA A 26 8.30 -10.73 -12.88
CA ALA A 26 9.04 -9.79 -13.72
C ALA A 26 8.88 -8.35 -13.22
N ASP A 27 7.71 -7.98 -12.69
CA ASP A 27 7.48 -6.69 -12.04
C ASP A 27 8.37 -6.53 -10.80
N ALA A 28 8.44 -7.54 -9.92
CA ALA A 28 9.30 -7.51 -8.74
C ALA A 28 10.79 -7.40 -9.10
N LEU A 29 11.25 -8.13 -10.13
CA LEU A 29 12.65 -8.08 -10.59
C LEU A 29 12.98 -6.82 -11.38
N SER A 30 12.00 -6.24 -12.09
CA SER A 30 12.18 -4.98 -12.80
C SER A 30 12.26 -3.79 -11.84
N ARG A 31 11.74 -3.93 -10.61
CA ARG A 31 11.85 -2.90 -9.58
C ARG A 31 13.30 -2.78 -9.13
N ARG A 32 13.83 -1.57 -9.24
CA ARG A 32 15.15 -1.19 -8.78
C ARG A 32 15.05 -0.58 -7.38
N PRO A 33 15.50 -1.26 -6.31
CA PRO A 33 15.40 -0.73 -4.95
C PRO A 33 16.25 0.52 -4.74
N ASP A 34 17.29 0.69 -5.55
CA ASP A 34 18.16 1.87 -5.63
C ASP A 34 17.51 3.08 -6.32
N TYR A 35 16.47 2.86 -7.13
CA TYR A 35 15.67 3.90 -7.79
C TYR A 35 14.35 4.19 -7.09
N ALA A 36 14.01 3.45 -6.02
CA ALA A 36 13.01 3.92 -5.09
C ALA A 36 13.54 5.24 -4.56
N VAL A 37 12.96 6.33 -5.07
CA VAL A 37 13.26 7.67 -4.58
C VAL A 37 13.17 7.58 -3.06
N LYS A 38 14.15 8.14 -2.35
CA LYS A 38 14.02 8.43 -0.91
C LYS A 38 12.96 9.53 -0.70
N THR A 39 11.83 9.42 -1.36
CA THR A 39 10.58 9.86 -0.81
C THR A 39 10.27 8.76 0.20
N ALA A 40 10.37 8.94 1.51
CA ALA A 40 9.51 9.86 2.24
C ALA A 40 8.14 10.07 1.55
N ASP A 41 7.63 9.07 0.83
CA ASP A 41 6.28 9.06 0.32
C ASP A 41 5.42 8.53 1.46
N ALA A 42 4.80 9.48 2.14
CA ALA A 42 3.88 9.35 3.25
C ALA A 42 2.60 8.52 2.97
N ASN A 43 2.61 7.63 1.96
CA ASN A 43 1.43 6.88 1.55
C ASN A 43 1.68 5.41 1.16
N ARG A 44 2.86 4.84 1.47
CA ARG A 44 3.05 3.39 1.39
C ARG A 44 2.98 2.81 2.79
N ILE A 45 1.88 2.14 3.13
CA ILE A 45 1.81 1.28 4.33
C ILE A 45 2.67 0.03 4.04
N GLY A 46 3.99 0.21 4.07
CA GLY A 46 4.89 -0.89 4.36
C GLY A 46 4.85 -1.09 5.86
N VAL A 47 4.48 -2.28 6.32
CA VAL A 47 4.74 -2.68 7.71
C VAL A 47 6.24 -2.94 7.80
N GLU A 48 7.02 -1.86 7.83
CA GLU A 48 8.38 -1.90 8.30
C GLU A 48 8.27 -1.87 9.82
N SER A 49 8.70 -2.96 10.47
CA SER A 49 8.85 -3.00 11.92
C SER A 49 10.03 -2.12 12.30
N VAL A 50 9.83 -0.80 12.23
CA VAL A 50 10.70 0.16 12.89
C VAL A 50 10.54 -0.15 14.37
N SER A 51 11.59 -0.68 14.98
CA SER A 51 11.70 -0.74 16.44
C SER A 51 11.44 0.67 16.96
N ALA A 52 10.23 0.88 17.48
CA ALA A 52 9.80 2.20 17.91
C ALA A 52 10.77 2.70 18.99
N PRO A 53 11.34 3.91 18.88
CA PRO A 53 11.92 4.55 20.04
C PRO A 53 10.84 4.59 21.12
N SER A 54 11.21 4.37 22.38
CA SER A 54 10.32 4.39 23.55
C SER A 54 9.69 5.77 23.73
N SER A 55 8.70 6.08 22.91
CA SER A 55 8.04 7.37 22.81
C SER A 55 6.61 7.20 23.28
N SER A 56 6.18 8.07 24.21
CA SER A 56 4.80 8.12 24.68
C SER A 56 3.82 8.55 23.59
N LEU A 57 4.30 9.02 22.43
CA LEU A 57 3.49 9.58 21.36
C LEU A 57 2.33 8.65 20.94
N ILE A 58 2.56 7.34 20.87
CA ILE A 58 1.51 6.40 20.50
C ILE A 58 0.44 6.31 21.58
N ASP A 59 0.82 6.37 22.85
CA ASP A 59 -0.12 6.36 23.97
C ASP A 59 -0.87 7.70 24.08
N ASP A 60 -0.19 8.82 23.82
CA ASP A 60 -0.78 10.15 23.77
C ASP A 60 -1.81 10.27 22.63
N VAL A 61 -1.49 9.72 21.45
CA VAL A 61 -2.41 9.65 20.31
C VAL A 61 -3.61 8.74 20.61
N LYS A 62 -3.39 7.59 21.25
CA LYS A 62 -4.49 6.71 21.69
C LYS A 62 -5.40 7.41 22.71
N ALA A 63 -4.83 8.15 23.65
CA ALA A 63 -5.59 8.93 24.62
C ALA A 63 -6.41 10.05 23.96
N ALA A 64 -5.84 10.72 22.96
CA ALA A 64 -6.55 11.73 22.18
C ALA A 64 -7.78 11.14 21.45
N TYR A 65 -7.66 9.95 20.85
CA TYR A 65 -8.80 9.27 20.23
C TYR A 65 -9.92 8.93 21.22
N ALA A 66 -9.61 8.72 22.50
CA ALA A 66 -10.62 8.51 23.54
C ALA A 66 -11.38 9.79 23.92
N SER A 67 -10.94 10.97 23.47
CA SER A 67 -11.63 12.24 23.68
C SER A 67 -12.45 12.69 22.45
N ASP A 68 -12.02 12.29 21.25
CA ASP A 68 -12.64 12.68 19.98
C ASP A 68 -13.92 11.88 19.68
N ALA A 69 -15.00 12.57 19.32
CA ALA A 69 -16.31 11.95 19.09
C ALA A 69 -16.37 11.13 17.81
N ASP A 70 -15.70 11.60 16.75
CA ASP A 70 -15.70 10.97 15.44
C ASP A 70 -14.77 9.75 15.43
N ALA A 71 -13.60 9.87 16.06
CA ALA A 71 -12.67 8.77 16.24
C ALA A 71 -13.29 7.60 17.01
N LYS A 72 -14.13 7.87 18.02
CA LYS A 72 -14.90 6.83 18.73
C LYS A 72 -15.86 6.09 17.81
N GLN A 73 -16.55 6.81 16.92
CA GLN A 73 -17.46 6.19 15.96
C GLN A 73 -16.71 5.29 14.98
N LEU A 74 -15.55 5.76 14.49
CA LEU A 74 -14.69 4.98 13.60
C LEU A 74 -14.10 3.75 14.29
N LEU A 75 -13.61 3.88 15.54
CA LEU A 75 -13.09 2.77 16.33
C LEU A 75 -14.16 1.71 16.61
N SER A 76 -15.38 2.15 16.94
CA SER A 76 -16.53 1.26 17.12
C SER A 76 -16.84 0.48 15.84
N CYS A 77 -16.92 1.18 14.70
CA CYS A 77 -17.15 0.54 13.39
C CYS A 77 -16.02 -0.42 12.98
N ALA A 78 -14.76 -0.10 13.30
CA ALA A 78 -13.62 -0.96 13.00
C ALA A 78 -13.59 -2.22 13.88
N SER A 79 -14.04 -2.13 15.13
CA SER A 79 -14.11 -3.26 16.06
C SER A 79 -15.19 -4.29 15.70
N ALA A 80 -16.28 -3.85 15.07
CA ALA A 80 -17.38 -4.68 14.60
C ALA A 80 -17.82 -4.23 13.19
N PRO A 81 -17.09 -4.63 12.14
CA PRO A 81 -17.34 -4.17 10.78
C PRO A 81 -18.64 -4.76 10.24
N SER A 82 -19.72 -4.00 10.37
CA SER A 82 -21.05 -4.30 9.83
C SER A 82 -21.57 -3.13 9.00
N ASP A 83 -22.36 -3.42 7.97
CA ASP A 83 -23.01 -2.41 7.14
C ASP A 83 -23.92 -1.48 7.98
N GLU A 84 -24.54 -2.03 9.03
CA GLU A 84 -25.32 -1.24 9.98
C GLU A 84 -24.46 -0.28 10.81
N ALA A 85 -23.24 -0.70 11.20
CA ALA A 85 -22.31 0.16 11.91
C ALA A 85 -21.84 1.32 11.02
N ARG A 86 -21.54 1.03 9.75
CA ARG A 86 -21.14 2.06 8.76
C ARG A 86 -22.24 3.10 8.51
N ARG A 87 -23.51 2.69 8.52
CA ARG A 87 -24.65 3.61 8.37
C ARG A 87 -24.90 4.51 9.59
N LYS A 88 -24.32 4.17 10.75
CA LYS A 88 -24.40 4.95 12.00
C LYS A 88 -23.27 5.99 12.13
N LEU A 89 -22.34 6.03 11.18
CA LEU A 89 -21.31 7.07 11.13
C LEU A 89 -21.96 8.43 10.83
N ALA A 90 -21.42 9.48 11.46
CA ALA A 90 -21.87 10.83 11.18
C ALA A 90 -21.68 11.15 9.68
N PRO A 91 -22.59 11.92 9.06
CA PRO A 91 -22.57 12.17 7.62
C PRO A 91 -21.37 12.99 7.13
N HIS A 92 -20.60 13.59 8.05
CA HIS A 92 -19.38 14.32 7.77
C HIS A 92 -18.10 13.47 7.87
N LEU A 93 -18.24 12.18 8.17
CA LEU A 93 -17.17 11.16 8.16
C LEU A 93 -17.18 10.35 6.87
#